data_AF-A0AAD7MHZ9-F1
#
_entry.id   AF-A0AAD7MHZ9-F1
#
_cell.length_a   1.000
_cell.length_b   1.000
_cell.length_c   1.000
_cell.angle_alpha   90.00
_cell.angle_beta   90.00
_cell.angle_gamma   90.00
#
_symmetry.space_group_name_H-M   'P 1'
#
loop_
_entity.id
_entity.type
_entity.pdbx_description
1 polymer ?
#
loop_
_entity_poly.entity_id
_entity_poly.type
_entity_poly.pdbx_seq_one_letter_code
_entity_poly.pdbx_strand_id
1 'polypeptide(L)'
;MKLVGEARKRNRLSGRATLTSSASDATVTSSNWCGAALTGTGFTSVVGTWTVPTLSLRSGQSSSSEPALAQWVGIDGFSNDALIQGGTLSELEGGRQENFAWTEMLPASLRQVSLTVDTGDSITTTVTMTSTTSGTVTIENNTRGTSIVGTVSGGSRLSGSSAEWILEDFESGSSLVAFAGFPTSTFTGSAVQSGTTLSPSTATLIDLDQNSELCSATLSGTTISVKDS
;
A
#
# COMPACT_ATOMS: atom_id res chain seq x y z
N MET A 1 -5.79 -19.05 -7.20
CA MET A 1 -6.41 -18.27 -6.11
C MET A 1 -5.94 -18.77 -4.75
N LYS A 2 -4.68 -18.45 -4.40
CA LYS A 2 -4.00 -19.02 -3.22
C LYS A 2 -3.48 -17.96 -2.25
N LEU A 3 -3.14 -16.76 -2.74
CA LEU A 3 -2.43 -15.77 -1.94
C LEU A 3 -3.36 -14.84 -1.13
N VAL A 4 -4.60 -14.60 -1.57
CA VAL A 4 -5.52 -13.65 -0.91
C VAL A 4 -5.83 -14.03 0.55
N GLY A 5 -6.05 -15.32 0.81
CA GLY A 5 -6.40 -15.81 2.15
C GLY A 5 -5.20 -15.94 3.10
N GLU A 6 -3.98 -15.93 2.56
CA GLU A 6 -2.72 -16.13 3.30
C GLU A 6 -1.89 -14.86 3.42
N ALA A 7 -2.29 -13.78 2.72
CA ALA A 7 -1.64 -12.49 2.76
C ALA A 7 -1.66 -11.93 4.19
N ARG A 8 -0.47 -11.68 4.73
CA ARG A 8 -0.22 -11.04 6.02
C ARG A 8 0.79 -9.93 5.79
N LYS A 9 0.69 -8.86 6.57
CA LYS A 9 1.55 -7.68 6.38
C LYS A 9 2.21 -7.31 7.69
N ARG A 10 3.52 -7.13 7.64
CA ARG A 10 4.33 -6.55 8.72
C ARG A 10 5.36 -5.64 8.10
N ASN A 11 5.32 -4.37 8.45
CA ASN A 11 6.36 -3.45 8.05
C ASN A 11 7.68 -3.81 8.74
N ARG A 12 8.77 -3.93 7.97
CA ARG A 12 10.12 -4.13 8.50
C ARG A 12 11.05 -3.06 7.95
N LEU A 13 10.91 -1.85 8.49
CA LEU A 13 11.82 -0.75 8.20
C LEU A 13 13.24 -1.10 8.67
N SER A 14 14.22 -0.91 7.80
CA SER A 14 15.64 -1.14 8.09
C SER A 14 16.44 0.13 7.85
N GLY A 15 16.43 1.08 8.78
CA GLY A 15 17.27 2.26 8.63
C GLY A 15 16.98 3.37 9.61
N ARG A 16 18.03 3.96 10.16
CA ARG A 16 17.96 5.18 10.98
C ARG A 16 17.91 6.36 10.01
N ALA A 17 16.79 7.09 9.97
CA ALA A 17 16.63 8.27 9.12
C ALA A 17 17.82 9.23 9.30
N THR A 18 18.55 9.53 8.22
CA THR A 18 19.64 10.50 8.26
C THR A 18 19.02 11.89 8.11
N LEU A 19 18.81 12.58 9.23
CA LEU A 19 18.21 13.92 9.24
C LEU A 19 19.25 14.95 8.78
N THR A 20 19.23 15.30 7.49
CA THR A 20 19.90 16.52 7.00
C THR A 20 18.90 17.67 7.00
N SER A 21 19.21 18.72 7.76
CA SER A 21 18.37 19.90 7.96
C SER A 21 18.25 20.74 6.68
N SER A 22 17.21 20.46 5.91
CA SER A 22 16.49 21.33 4.97
C SER A 22 15.26 20.50 4.56
N ALA A 23 14.08 21.10 4.37
CA ALA A 23 12.85 20.36 4.00
C ALA A 23 13.03 19.65 2.64
N SER A 24 13.65 18.48 2.68
CA SER A 24 14.09 17.64 1.58
C SER A 24 13.72 16.21 1.96
N ASP A 25 13.09 15.51 1.01
CA ASP A 25 12.48 14.19 1.18
C ASP A 25 13.45 13.22 1.86
N ALA A 26 13.20 12.91 3.13
CA ALA A 26 13.94 11.86 3.80
C ALA A 26 13.51 10.52 3.19
N THR A 27 14.45 9.78 2.62
CA THR A 27 14.22 8.42 2.12
C THR A 27 14.69 7.40 3.13
N VAL A 28 13.86 6.40 3.42
CA VAL A 28 14.18 5.23 4.24
C VAL A 28 13.99 3.95 3.41
N THR A 29 14.55 2.83 3.88
CA THR A 29 14.37 1.53 3.24
C THR A 29 13.47 0.62 4.07
N SER A 30 12.68 -0.19 3.38
CA SER A 30 11.84 -1.25 3.93
C SER A 30 12.14 -2.56 3.21
N SER A 31 12.03 -3.70 3.90
CA SER A 31 12.17 -4.99 3.22
C SER A 31 10.95 -5.35 2.36
N ASN A 32 9.85 -4.61 2.48
CA ASN A 32 8.58 -4.99 1.85
C ASN A 32 7.73 -3.82 1.33
N TRP A 33 8.00 -2.57 1.70
CA TRP A 33 7.20 -1.40 1.26
C TRP A 33 7.99 -0.50 0.31
N CYS A 34 7.31 0.02 -0.71
CA CYS A 34 7.77 1.09 -1.57
C CYS A 34 6.68 2.17 -1.66
N GLY A 35 7.01 3.44 -1.44
CA GLY A 35 6.02 4.52 -1.48
C GLY A 35 6.35 5.68 -0.56
N ALA A 36 5.34 6.19 0.15
CA ALA A 36 5.55 7.30 1.07
C ALA A 36 4.65 7.23 2.30
N ALA A 37 5.12 7.80 3.40
CA ALA A 37 4.38 7.93 4.65
C ALA A 37 4.49 9.34 5.24
N LEU A 38 3.36 9.90 5.64
CA LEU A 38 3.31 11.02 6.57
C LEU A 38 3.34 10.46 8.01
N THR A 39 4.07 11.13 8.89
CA THR A 39 4.13 10.76 10.33
C THR A 39 3.65 11.92 11.19
N GLY A 40 3.08 11.60 12.35
CA GLY A 40 2.48 12.59 13.23
C GLY A 40 1.52 11.96 14.22
N THR A 41 0.47 12.68 14.58
CA THR A 41 -0.62 12.18 15.42
C THR A 41 -1.96 12.76 14.95
N GLY A 42 -3.04 12.02 15.17
CA GLY A 42 -4.39 12.44 14.81
C GLY A 42 -4.76 12.26 13.34
N PHE A 43 -4.08 11.37 12.62
CA PHE A 43 -4.58 10.89 11.32
C PHE A 43 -5.90 10.16 11.52
N THR A 44 -6.87 10.48 10.67
CA THR A 44 -8.25 9.96 10.76
C THR A 44 -8.77 9.44 9.42
N SER A 45 -8.21 9.93 8.32
CA SER A 45 -8.52 9.44 6.98
C SER A 45 -7.30 9.55 6.07
N VAL A 46 -7.20 8.66 5.10
CA VAL A 46 -6.26 8.74 3.99
C VAL A 46 -6.99 8.33 2.72
N VAL A 47 -6.71 9.03 1.63
CA VAL A 47 -7.20 8.69 0.30
C VAL A 47 -6.03 8.57 -0.66
N GLY A 48 -6.07 7.55 -1.51
CA GLY A 48 -5.11 7.35 -2.59
C GLY A 48 -5.80 6.94 -3.86
N THR A 49 -5.30 7.43 -4.99
CA THR A 49 -5.69 7.01 -6.33
C THR A 49 -4.48 6.50 -7.09
N TRP A 50 -4.62 5.32 -7.70
CA TRP A 50 -3.62 4.69 -8.54
C TRP A 50 -4.26 3.99 -9.74
N THR A 51 -3.43 3.52 -10.66
CA THR A 51 -3.84 2.62 -11.74
C THR A 51 -3.33 1.22 -11.43
N VAL A 52 -4.16 0.20 -11.62
CA VAL A 52 -3.77 -1.20 -11.45
C VAL A 52 -2.73 -1.55 -12.52
N PRO A 53 -1.49 -1.92 -12.15
CA PRO A 53 -0.39 -2.07 -13.10
C PRO A 53 -0.53 -3.35 -13.91
N THR A 54 0.05 -3.37 -15.11
CA THR A 54 0.37 -4.64 -15.78
C THR A 54 1.62 -5.22 -15.13
N LEU A 55 1.55 -6.47 -14.66
CA LEU A 55 2.68 -7.17 -14.07
C LEU A 55 3.57 -7.80 -15.12
N SER A 56 4.85 -7.92 -14.79
CA SER A 56 5.85 -8.64 -15.57
C SER A 56 6.69 -9.54 -14.66
N LEU A 57 7.40 -10.49 -15.29
CA LEU A 57 8.42 -11.28 -14.60
C LEU A 57 9.69 -10.43 -14.48
N ARG A 58 10.26 -10.36 -13.27
CA ARG A 58 11.62 -9.84 -13.07
C ARG A 58 12.66 -10.83 -13.58
N SER A 59 13.89 -10.35 -13.74
CA SER A 59 15.04 -11.21 -14.08
C SER A 59 15.17 -12.38 -13.10
N GLY A 60 15.27 -13.60 -13.62
CA GLY A 60 15.35 -14.83 -12.82
C GLY A 60 14.01 -15.40 -12.35
N GLN A 61 12.89 -14.72 -12.60
CA GLN A 61 11.56 -15.26 -12.32
C GLN A 61 11.02 -16.08 -13.50
N SER A 62 10.10 -16.99 -13.20
CA SER A 62 9.33 -17.74 -14.17
C SER A 62 7.84 -17.64 -13.85
N SER A 63 6.97 -18.08 -14.76
CA SER A 63 5.53 -18.11 -14.52
C SER A 63 5.12 -19.03 -13.36
N SER A 64 5.97 -19.99 -12.97
CA SER A 64 5.72 -20.85 -11.80
C SER A 64 6.04 -20.16 -10.46
N SER A 65 6.68 -19.00 -10.48
CA SER A 65 6.96 -18.20 -9.28
C SER A 65 5.71 -17.48 -8.76
N GLU A 66 4.67 -17.38 -9.58
CA GLU A 66 3.41 -16.68 -9.32
C GLU A 66 3.61 -15.28 -8.69
N PRO A 67 4.40 -14.39 -9.33
CA PRO A 67 4.77 -13.16 -8.68
C PRO A 67 3.59 -12.21 -8.54
N ALA A 68 3.61 -11.43 -7.47
CA ALA A 68 2.51 -10.56 -7.06
C ALA A 68 3.00 -9.26 -6.43
N LEU A 69 2.09 -8.31 -6.27
CA LEU A 69 2.26 -7.10 -5.48
C LEU A 69 0.90 -6.59 -4.99
N ALA A 70 0.91 -5.71 -4.00
CA ALA A 70 -0.28 -4.97 -3.57
C ALA A 70 -0.06 -3.46 -3.70
N GLN A 71 -1.12 -2.72 -4.02
CA GLN A 71 -1.16 -1.25 -3.95
C GLN A 71 -2.27 -0.85 -2.98
N TRP A 72 -1.97 0.03 -2.03
CA TRP A 72 -2.91 0.38 -0.98
C TRP A 72 -2.61 1.72 -0.31
N VAL A 73 -3.60 2.21 0.43
CA VAL A 73 -3.42 3.28 1.41
C VAL A 73 -3.81 2.81 2.80
N GLY A 74 -3.20 3.39 3.83
CA GLY A 74 -3.41 2.99 5.20
C GLY A 74 -3.14 4.07 6.23
N ILE A 75 -3.57 3.79 7.46
CA ILE A 75 -3.28 4.59 8.65
C ILE A 75 -2.62 3.66 9.69
N ASP A 76 -1.59 4.20 10.35
CA ASP A 76 -0.65 3.48 11.22
C ASP A 76 0.31 2.54 10.45
N GLY A 77 0.94 1.54 11.06
CA GLY A 77 1.83 0.59 10.37
C GLY A 77 3.24 1.11 10.05
N PHE A 78 3.41 2.41 9.78
CA PHE A 78 4.74 3.00 9.57
C PHE A 78 5.49 3.18 10.89
N SER A 79 4.80 3.69 11.92
CA SER A 79 5.39 4.02 13.24
C SER A 79 5.03 3.04 14.36
N ASN A 80 4.19 2.05 14.09
CA ASN A 80 3.72 1.06 15.06
C ASN A 80 3.16 -0.21 14.35
N ASP A 81 2.71 -1.20 15.14
CA ASP A 81 2.23 -2.49 14.62
C ASP A 81 0.71 -2.56 14.32
N ALA A 82 -0.06 -1.52 14.64
CA ALA A 82 -1.47 -1.43 14.25
C ALA A 82 -1.56 -0.91 12.82
N LEU A 83 -2.54 -1.34 12.03
CA LEU A 83 -2.70 -0.86 10.66
C LEU A 83 -4.13 -1.11 10.19
N ILE A 84 -4.76 -0.08 9.65
CA ILE A 84 -6.00 -0.19 8.86
C ILE A 84 -5.69 0.22 7.44
N GLN A 85 -6.11 -0.59 6.46
CA GLN A 85 -5.67 -0.43 5.09
C GLN A 85 -6.62 -1.08 4.09
N GLY A 86 -6.47 -0.69 2.83
CA GLY A 86 -7.02 -1.45 1.73
C GLY A 86 -6.61 -0.91 0.37
N GLY A 87 -6.96 -1.68 -0.65
CA GLY A 87 -6.59 -1.38 -2.01
C GLY A 87 -6.72 -2.59 -2.91
N THR A 88 -5.76 -2.77 -3.81
CA THR A 88 -5.75 -3.84 -4.80
C THR A 88 -4.54 -4.74 -4.61
N LEU A 89 -4.66 -5.97 -5.07
CA LEU A 89 -3.58 -6.92 -5.19
C LEU A 89 -3.65 -7.53 -6.59
N SER A 90 -2.48 -7.68 -7.20
CA SER A 90 -2.30 -8.25 -8.53
C SER A 90 -1.35 -9.43 -8.43
N GLU A 91 -1.70 -10.56 -9.03
CA GLU A 91 -0.87 -11.78 -9.06
C GLU A 91 -0.83 -12.36 -10.47
N LEU A 92 0.32 -12.91 -10.87
CA LEU A 92 0.43 -13.72 -12.10
C LEU A 92 0.16 -15.19 -11.76
N GLU A 93 -1.03 -15.70 -12.06
CA GLU A 93 -1.40 -17.11 -11.87
C GLU A 93 -1.46 -17.82 -13.24
N GLY A 94 -0.67 -18.89 -13.41
CA GLY A 94 -0.69 -19.68 -14.64
C GLY A 94 -0.40 -18.89 -15.92
N GLY A 95 0.37 -17.80 -15.83
CA GLY A 95 0.68 -16.90 -16.95
C GLY A 95 -0.41 -15.88 -17.27
N ARG A 96 -1.43 -15.73 -16.42
CA ARG A 96 -2.47 -14.69 -16.52
C ARG A 96 -2.42 -13.81 -15.28
N GLN A 97 -2.71 -12.52 -15.46
CA GLN A 97 -2.83 -11.60 -14.33
C GLN A 97 -4.25 -11.64 -13.77
N GLU A 98 -4.34 -11.86 -12.47
CA GLU A 98 -5.56 -11.74 -11.69
C GLU A 98 -5.46 -10.51 -10.78
N ASN A 99 -6.56 -9.79 -10.61
CA ASN A 99 -6.62 -8.59 -9.77
C ASN A 99 -7.84 -8.66 -8.86
N PHE A 100 -7.69 -8.19 -7.62
CA PHE A 100 -8.80 -8.11 -6.69
C PHE A 100 -8.63 -6.95 -5.70
N ALA A 101 -9.77 -6.46 -5.22
CA ALA A 101 -9.83 -5.46 -4.17
C ALA A 101 -9.96 -6.12 -2.79
N TRP A 102 -9.39 -5.48 -1.77
CA TRP A 102 -9.36 -6.02 -0.41
C TRP A 102 -9.32 -4.94 0.67
N THR A 103 -9.72 -5.31 1.89
CA THR A 103 -9.74 -4.46 3.08
C THR A 103 -9.15 -5.22 4.27
N GLU A 104 -8.46 -4.54 5.18
CA GLU A 104 -7.84 -5.17 6.34
C GLU A 104 -7.71 -4.23 7.54
N MET A 105 -7.73 -4.82 8.73
CA MET A 105 -7.30 -4.15 9.95
C MET A 105 -6.47 -5.13 10.79
N LEU A 106 -5.15 -4.95 10.82
CA LEU A 106 -4.24 -5.88 11.48
C LEU A 106 -4.51 -5.96 13.00
N PRO A 107 -4.39 -7.16 13.61
CA PRO A 107 -3.91 -8.41 13.01
C PRO A 107 -5.02 -9.30 12.40
N ALA A 108 -6.25 -8.79 12.23
CA ALA A 108 -7.28 -9.56 11.56
C ALA A 108 -6.89 -9.77 10.09
N SER A 109 -7.20 -10.94 9.54
CA SER A 109 -6.86 -11.28 8.16
C SER A 109 -7.49 -10.32 7.16
N LEU A 110 -6.75 -10.08 6.08
CA LEU A 110 -7.25 -9.47 4.85
C LEU A 110 -8.59 -10.10 4.41
N ARG A 111 -9.51 -9.24 3.97
CA ARG A 111 -10.81 -9.62 3.41
C ARG A 111 -10.93 -9.13 1.99
N GLN A 112 -11.01 -10.06 1.04
CA GLN A 112 -11.39 -9.76 -0.34
C GLN A 112 -12.80 -9.18 -0.36
N VAL A 113 -13.02 -8.15 -1.20
CA VAL A 113 -14.32 -7.54 -1.41
C VAL A 113 -14.81 -7.77 -2.84
N SER A 114 -16.12 -7.84 -3.02
CA SER A 114 -16.76 -8.06 -4.32
C SER A 114 -16.77 -6.78 -5.15
N LEU A 115 -15.62 -6.42 -5.71
CA LEU A 115 -15.44 -5.34 -6.68
C LEU A 115 -14.64 -5.86 -7.86
N THR A 116 -15.15 -5.68 -9.08
CA THR A 116 -14.38 -6.01 -10.29
C THR A 116 -13.25 -5.02 -10.48
N VAL A 117 -12.04 -5.55 -10.65
CA VAL A 117 -10.81 -4.79 -10.86
C VAL A 117 -10.09 -5.43 -12.03
N ASP A 118 -9.82 -4.67 -13.08
CA ASP A 118 -9.05 -5.10 -14.23
C ASP A 118 -7.73 -4.31 -14.31
N THR A 119 -6.74 -4.86 -15.01
CA THR A 119 -5.49 -4.16 -15.29
C THR A 119 -5.76 -2.87 -16.06
N GLY A 120 -5.18 -1.75 -15.63
CA GLY A 120 -5.41 -0.43 -16.20
C GLY A 120 -6.61 0.32 -15.60
N ASP A 121 -7.37 -0.29 -14.69
CA ASP A 121 -8.42 0.43 -13.97
C ASP A 121 -7.82 1.47 -13.02
N SER A 122 -8.44 2.66 -12.99
CA SER A 122 -8.16 3.69 -12.00
C SER A 122 -8.96 3.40 -10.74
N ILE A 123 -8.24 3.21 -9.63
CA ILE A 123 -8.82 2.87 -8.33
C ILE A 123 -8.57 4.01 -7.35
N THR A 124 -9.62 4.49 -6.69
CA THR A 124 -9.53 5.39 -5.54
C THR A 124 -9.92 4.62 -4.29
N THR A 125 -9.03 4.56 -3.30
CA THR A 125 -9.33 3.99 -1.99
C THR A 125 -9.28 5.05 -0.92
N THR A 126 -10.30 5.09 -0.07
CA THR A 126 -10.38 5.93 1.12
C THR A 126 -10.47 5.06 2.36
N VAL A 127 -9.52 5.19 3.27
CA VAL A 127 -9.53 4.56 4.59
C VAL A 127 -9.91 5.63 5.61
N THR A 128 -10.87 5.32 6.48
CA THR A 128 -11.32 6.22 7.54
C THR A 128 -11.42 5.48 8.86
N MET A 129 -10.75 6.00 9.89
CA MET A 129 -10.92 5.55 11.27
C MET A 129 -12.27 6.02 11.79
N THR A 130 -13.14 5.08 12.15
CA THR A 130 -14.42 5.38 12.81
C THR A 130 -14.28 5.35 14.33
N SER A 131 -13.30 4.60 14.83
CA SER A 131 -12.85 4.59 16.22
C SER A 131 -11.38 4.18 16.28
N THR A 132 -10.80 4.06 17.47
CA THR A 132 -9.45 3.50 17.61
C THR A 132 -9.40 1.99 17.36
N THR A 133 -10.52 1.30 17.16
CA THR A 133 -10.57 -0.17 16.95
C THR A 133 -11.44 -0.58 15.76
N SER A 134 -11.82 0.38 14.92
CA SER A 134 -12.65 0.14 13.73
C SER A 134 -12.49 1.24 12.69
N GLY A 135 -12.84 0.92 11.45
CA GLY A 135 -12.88 1.88 10.36
C GLY A 135 -13.66 1.39 9.16
N THR A 136 -13.69 2.22 8.14
CA THR A 136 -14.26 1.90 6.84
C THR A 136 -13.18 2.04 5.77
N VAL A 137 -13.21 1.14 4.80
CA VAL A 137 -12.40 1.21 3.60
C VAL A 137 -13.36 1.27 2.42
N THR A 138 -13.39 2.41 1.74
CA THR A 138 -14.16 2.61 0.52
C THR A 138 -13.23 2.43 -0.66
N ILE A 139 -13.57 1.54 -1.59
CA ILE A 139 -12.80 1.30 -2.81
C ILE A 139 -13.70 1.60 -4.00
N GLU A 140 -13.29 2.56 -4.79
CA GLU A 140 -13.98 3.04 -5.99
C GLU A 140 -13.16 2.66 -7.21
N ASN A 141 -13.79 1.99 -8.17
CA ASN A 141 -13.23 1.78 -9.49
C ASN A 141 -13.76 2.89 -10.41
N ASN A 142 -12.95 3.92 -10.60
CA ASN A 142 -13.30 5.12 -11.36
C ASN A 142 -13.57 4.80 -12.82
N THR A 143 -12.82 3.85 -13.40
CA THR A 143 -12.97 3.44 -14.80
C THR A 143 -14.35 2.81 -15.04
N ARG A 144 -14.87 2.09 -14.04
CA ARG A 144 -16.12 1.33 -14.14
C ARG A 144 -17.32 2.03 -13.52
N GLY A 145 -17.11 3.06 -12.71
CA GLY A 145 -18.16 3.74 -11.95
C GLY A 145 -18.80 2.86 -10.86
N THR A 146 -18.05 1.89 -10.31
CA THR A 146 -18.52 0.97 -9.27
C THR A 146 -17.73 1.15 -7.99
N SER A 147 -18.35 0.94 -6.83
CA SER A 147 -17.67 1.04 -5.54
C SER A 147 -18.17 0.01 -4.53
N ILE A 148 -17.38 -0.19 -3.48
CA ILE A 148 -17.73 -1.00 -2.32
C ILE A 148 -17.23 -0.32 -1.06
N VAL A 149 -17.97 -0.48 0.04
CA VAL A 149 -17.54 -0.04 1.38
C VAL A 149 -17.37 -1.27 2.26
N GLY A 150 -16.15 -1.50 2.73
CA GLY A 150 -15.84 -2.53 3.71
C GLY A 150 -15.72 -1.93 5.11
N THR A 151 -16.51 -2.42 6.05
CA THR A 151 -16.26 -2.16 7.48
C THR A 151 -15.22 -3.14 8.00
N VAL A 152 -14.21 -2.62 8.69
CA VAL A 152 -13.13 -3.40 9.31
C VAL A 152 -13.05 -3.09 10.81
N SER A 153 -12.79 -4.14 11.59
CA SER A 153 -12.75 -4.10 13.05
C SER A 153 -12.04 -5.35 13.59
N GLY A 154 -11.79 -5.40 14.90
CA GLY A 154 -11.18 -6.57 15.55
C GLY A 154 -9.66 -6.63 15.44
N GLY A 155 -9.04 -5.53 14.97
CA GLY A 155 -7.61 -5.35 14.94
C GLY A 155 -7.03 -4.72 16.22
N SER A 156 -5.73 -4.45 16.19
CA SER A 156 -5.00 -3.68 17.19
C SER A 156 -5.54 -2.25 17.30
N ARG A 157 -5.35 -1.63 18.46
CA ARG A 157 -5.79 -0.25 18.67
C ARG A 157 -4.96 0.73 17.83
N LEU A 158 -5.62 1.39 16.89
CA LEU A 158 -5.08 2.45 16.06
C LEU A 158 -4.77 3.70 16.89
N SER A 159 -3.65 4.33 16.58
CA SER A 159 -3.17 5.57 17.19
C SER A 159 -3.28 6.77 16.25
N GLY A 160 -3.45 6.53 14.95
CA GLY A 160 -3.48 7.58 13.93
C GLY A 160 -2.14 8.31 13.85
N SER A 161 -1.03 7.56 13.88
CA SER A 161 0.34 8.08 13.94
C SER A 161 1.04 8.20 12.59
N SER A 162 0.49 7.56 11.55
CA SER A 162 0.93 7.73 10.17
C SER A 162 -0.23 7.62 9.19
N ALA A 163 0.00 8.09 7.97
CA ALA A 163 -0.83 7.82 6.81
C ALA A 163 0.07 7.56 5.60
N GLU A 164 -0.22 6.53 4.82
CA GLU A 164 0.71 6.05 3.79
C GLU A 164 0.05 5.61 2.48
N TRP A 165 0.86 5.66 1.41
CA TRP A 165 0.55 5.19 0.05
C TRP A 165 1.65 4.24 -0.39
N ILE A 166 1.31 2.96 -0.52
CA ILE A 166 2.31 1.90 -0.58
C ILE A 166 2.03 0.94 -1.74
N LEU A 167 3.11 0.59 -2.44
CA LEU A 167 3.25 -0.62 -3.24
C LEU A 167 4.07 -1.63 -2.43
N GLU A 168 3.57 -2.85 -2.26
CA GLU A 168 4.11 -3.81 -1.29
C GLU A 168 4.38 -5.18 -1.90
N ASP A 169 5.52 -5.75 -1.52
CA ASP A 169 5.79 -7.19 -1.52
C ASP A 169 5.22 -7.78 -0.22
N PHE A 170 4.04 -8.39 -0.25
CA PHE A 170 3.34 -8.80 0.98
C PHE A 170 3.82 -10.18 1.47
N GLU A 171 3.64 -10.48 2.76
CA GLU A 171 3.90 -11.84 3.26
C GLU A 171 2.76 -12.76 2.86
N SER A 172 3.05 -13.98 2.38
CA SER A 172 2.09 -15.08 2.27
C SER A 172 2.59 -16.23 3.13
N GLY A 173 1.85 -16.57 4.18
CA GLY A 173 2.31 -17.52 5.19
C GLY A 173 3.46 -16.95 6.02
N SER A 174 4.68 -17.47 5.85
CA SER A 174 5.87 -17.07 6.62
C SER A 174 6.96 -16.36 5.81
N SER A 175 6.69 -16.08 4.53
CA SER A 175 7.66 -15.51 3.59
C SER A 175 7.00 -14.42 2.75
N LEU A 176 7.82 -13.49 2.25
CA LEU A 176 7.37 -12.57 1.20
C LEU A 176 7.05 -13.35 -0.08
N VAL A 177 6.14 -12.82 -0.88
CA VAL A 177 5.81 -13.42 -2.19
C VAL A 177 6.95 -13.19 -3.17
N ALA A 178 6.88 -13.82 -4.34
CA ALA A 178 7.78 -13.42 -5.42
C ALA A 178 7.35 -12.02 -5.90
N PHE A 179 8.17 -11.00 -5.68
CA PHE A 179 7.78 -9.63 -6.03
C PHE A 179 7.73 -9.42 -7.55
N ALA A 180 6.58 -9.01 -8.07
CA ALA A 180 6.40 -8.80 -9.51
C ALA A 180 7.20 -7.59 -10.04
N GLY A 181 7.50 -7.63 -11.35
CA GLY A 181 7.91 -6.43 -12.08
C GLY A 181 6.69 -5.61 -12.48
N PHE A 182 6.85 -4.30 -12.60
CA PHE A 182 5.76 -3.37 -12.89
C PHE A 182 6.25 -2.10 -13.61
N PRO A 183 5.43 -1.44 -14.44
CA PRO A 183 5.78 -0.13 -14.97
C PRO A 183 5.79 0.91 -13.84
N THR A 184 6.38 2.09 -14.07
CA THR A 184 6.25 3.20 -13.12
C THR A 184 4.78 3.42 -12.74
N SER A 185 4.51 3.37 -11.45
CA SER A 185 3.18 3.52 -10.88
C SER A 185 3.15 4.78 -10.02
N THR A 186 2.00 5.45 -9.97
CA THR A 186 1.84 6.70 -9.22
C THR A 186 0.69 6.62 -8.25
N PHE A 187 0.86 7.22 -7.08
CA PHE A 187 -0.21 7.54 -6.15
C PHE A 187 -0.44 9.04 -6.11
N THR A 188 -1.70 9.44 -6.13
CA THR A 188 -2.14 10.80 -5.79
C THR A 188 -3.13 10.73 -4.64
N GLY A 189 -3.22 11.78 -3.83
CA GLY A 189 -4.18 11.80 -2.73
C GLY A 189 -3.80 12.72 -1.59
N SER A 190 -4.38 12.47 -0.43
CA SER A 190 -4.20 13.28 0.77
C SER A 190 -4.55 12.49 2.03
N ALA A 191 -4.09 12.97 3.18
CA ALA A 191 -4.49 12.48 4.49
C ALA A 191 -5.22 13.57 5.28
N VAL A 192 -6.10 13.19 6.20
CA VAL A 192 -6.75 14.10 7.15
C VAL A 192 -6.11 13.90 8.53
N GLN A 193 -5.40 14.93 8.98
CA GLN A 193 -4.77 14.98 10.30
C GLN A 193 -5.45 16.05 11.16
N SER A 194 -6.10 15.64 12.24
CA SER A 194 -6.83 16.54 13.17
C SER A 194 -7.79 17.51 12.45
N GLY A 195 -8.51 17.00 11.44
CA GLY A 195 -9.43 17.77 10.61
C GLY A 195 -8.79 18.61 9.51
N THR A 196 -7.46 18.64 9.41
CA THR A 196 -6.73 19.34 8.34
C THR A 196 -6.34 18.37 7.24
N THR A 197 -6.56 18.75 5.98
CA THR A 197 -6.11 17.95 4.83
C THR A 197 -4.65 18.25 4.53
N LEU A 198 -3.83 17.20 4.46
CA LEU A 198 -2.41 17.24 4.12
C LEU A 198 -2.16 16.49 2.82
N SER A 199 -1.35 17.06 1.95
CA SER A 199 -0.84 16.38 0.77
C SER A 199 0.41 15.56 1.11
N PRO A 200 0.81 14.58 0.27
CA PRO A 200 2.04 13.82 0.49
C PRO A 200 3.33 14.62 0.22
N SER A 201 3.25 15.93 -0.03
CA SER A 201 4.38 16.76 -0.47
C SER A 201 5.54 16.86 0.52
N THR A 202 5.37 16.36 1.75
CA THR A 202 6.39 16.33 2.81
C THR A 202 6.53 14.92 3.40
N ALA A 203 6.05 13.90 2.69
CA ALA A 203 6.10 12.53 3.16
C ALA A 203 7.54 12.01 3.16
N THR A 204 7.84 11.12 4.12
CA THR A 204 9.05 10.31 4.07
C THR A 204 8.89 9.30 2.95
N LEU A 205 9.86 9.25 2.03
CA LEU A 205 9.88 8.27 0.94
C LEU A 205 10.41 6.94 1.45
N ILE A 206 9.91 5.85 0.88
CA ILE A 206 10.22 4.48 1.28
C ILE A 206 10.63 3.71 0.04
N ASP A 207 11.85 3.21 0.03
CA ASP A 207 12.35 2.30 -1.01
C ASP A 207 12.25 0.86 -0.51
N LEU A 208 11.93 -0.06 -1.42
CA LEU A 208 11.89 -1.49 -1.12
C LEU A 208 13.26 -2.10 -1.45
N ASP A 209 13.96 -2.59 -0.43
CA ASP A 209 15.28 -3.23 -0.56
C ASP A 209 15.29 -4.64 0.04
N GLN A 210 15.70 -5.62 -0.76
CA GLN A 210 15.90 -7.02 -0.33
C GLN A 210 17.29 -7.52 -0.70
N ASN A 211 18.33 -6.88 -0.14
CA ASN A 211 19.75 -7.01 -0.51
C ASN A 211 20.12 -6.30 -1.83
N SER A 212 19.12 -5.74 -2.48
CA SER A 212 19.20 -4.81 -3.60
C SER A 212 17.88 -4.04 -3.66
N GLU A 213 17.93 -2.80 -4.11
CA GLU A 213 16.73 -2.02 -4.39
C GLU A 213 15.88 -2.73 -5.45
N LEU A 214 14.64 -3.04 -5.10
CA LEU A 214 13.64 -3.60 -6.01
C LEU A 214 12.64 -2.54 -6.45
N CYS A 215 12.44 -1.50 -5.64
CA CYS A 215 11.58 -0.37 -5.97
C CYS A 215 12.08 0.90 -5.30
N SER A 216 12.11 2.00 -6.05
CA SER A 216 12.40 3.34 -5.54
C SER A 216 11.16 4.24 -5.57
N ALA A 217 11.02 5.09 -4.55
CA ALA A 217 9.96 6.09 -4.46
C ALA A 217 10.52 7.50 -4.69
N THR A 218 9.75 8.33 -5.37
CA THR A 218 10.07 9.74 -5.63
C THR A 218 8.81 10.60 -5.47
N LEU A 219 9.01 11.88 -5.20
CA LEU A 219 7.93 12.84 -5.06
C LEU A 219 8.06 13.95 -6.11
N SER A 220 6.96 14.25 -6.79
CA SER A 220 6.85 15.42 -7.66
C SER A 220 5.58 16.20 -7.31
N GLY A 221 5.74 17.32 -6.59
CA GLY A 221 4.64 18.08 -6.03
C GLY A 221 3.85 17.24 -5.02
N THR A 222 2.64 16.82 -5.40
CA THR A 222 1.75 15.98 -4.59
C THR A 222 1.60 14.56 -5.15
N THR A 223 2.41 14.19 -6.14
CA THR A 223 2.37 12.87 -6.77
C THR A 223 3.54 12.04 -6.27
N ILE A 224 3.23 10.89 -5.69
CA ILE A 224 4.21 9.88 -5.32
C ILE A 224 4.39 8.97 -6.53
N SER A 225 5.61 8.76 -6.99
CA SER A 225 5.94 7.85 -8.09
C SER A 225 6.82 6.74 -7.56
N VAL A 226 6.40 5.50 -7.74
CA VAL A 226 7.16 4.28 -7.43
C VAL A 226 7.62 3.62 -8.71
N LYS A 227 8.87 3.19 -8.77
CA LYS A 227 9.51 2.66 -9.96
C LYS A 227 10.21 1.34 -9.64
N ASP A 228 9.99 0.35 -10.50
CA ASP A 228 10.73 -0.91 -10.52
C ASP A 228 12.21 -0.68 -10.88
N SER A 229 13.12 -1.29 -10.11
CA SER A 229 14.58 -1.13 -10.18
C SER A 229 15.29 -2.32 -10.82
#